data_AF-A0A418XQD3-F1
#
_entry.id   AF-A0A418XQD3-F1
#
_cell.length_a   1.000
_cell.length_b   1.000
_cell.length_c   1.000
_cell.angle_alpha   90.00
_cell.angle_beta   90.00
_cell.angle_gamma   90.00
#
_symmetry.space_group_name_H-M   'P 1'
#
loop_
_entity.id
_entity.type
_entity.pdbx_description
1 polymer ?
#
loop_
_entity_poly.entity_id
_entity_poly.type
_entity_poly.pdbx_seq_one_letter_code
_entity_poly.pdbx_strand_id
1 'polypeptide(L)'
;MPPFLTAKNVKPFYSQSNRTEITFLGGQHVVAVAKSSRYLTAAVAAVPVDYLSSRTKEAARRLVPAGVVAGLVLATSVLLLARMQLSIPSAIRAGLKRREFFLLYQPIVDLQTGEVVGAEALIRWQRSEGELVGPEMFIPIVEKDELILELTRRVFELVAHDTGDFLKRHPGFHIAVNLPAADLHSPQLAATLDPCLQRLAPRRATWSSK
;
A
#
# COMPACT_ATOMS: atom_id res chain seq x y z
N MET A 1 -8.26 17.01 -78.22
CA MET A 1 -8.89 17.81 -77.15
C MET A 1 -9.68 16.87 -76.25
N PRO A 2 -9.25 16.58 -75.01
CA PRO A 2 -10.09 15.88 -74.05
C PRO A 2 -10.85 16.88 -73.16
N PRO A 3 -11.96 16.46 -72.53
CA PRO A 3 -12.96 17.35 -71.98
C PRO A 3 -12.55 17.90 -70.63
N PHE A 4 -12.82 19.18 -70.42
CA PHE A 4 -12.75 19.84 -69.12
C PHE A 4 -13.71 19.15 -68.13
N LEU A 5 -13.17 18.57 -67.06
CA LEU A 5 -13.95 18.10 -65.93
C LEU A 5 -14.51 19.30 -65.16
N THR A 6 -15.81 19.54 -65.32
CA THR A 6 -16.57 20.55 -64.58
C THR A 6 -16.63 20.16 -63.10
N ALA A 7 -15.74 20.74 -62.30
CA ALA A 7 -15.69 20.55 -60.85
C ALA A 7 -16.89 21.24 -60.17
N LYS A 8 -18.03 20.55 -60.09
CA LYS A 8 -19.26 21.11 -59.53
C LYS A 8 -19.46 20.91 -58.03
N ASN A 9 -18.51 20.31 -57.29
CA ASN A 9 -18.65 20.08 -55.84
C ASN A 9 -17.30 19.88 -55.11
N VAL A 10 -16.37 20.83 -55.23
CA VAL A 10 -15.12 20.82 -54.43
C VAL A 10 -15.25 21.89 -53.35
N LYS A 11 -15.33 21.48 -52.08
CA LYS A 11 -15.23 22.41 -50.94
C LYS A 11 -13.74 22.65 -50.65
N PRO A 12 -13.18 23.84 -50.91
CA PRO A 12 -11.79 24.12 -50.63
C PRO A 12 -11.57 24.24 -49.11
N PHE A 13 -10.64 23.45 -48.57
CA PHE A 13 -10.16 23.62 -47.20
C PHE A 13 -8.92 24.51 -47.26
N TYR A 14 -9.11 25.82 -47.03
CA TYR A 14 -8.01 26.78 -47.04
C TYR A 14 -7.20 26.66 -45.75
N SER A 15 -6.06 25.96 -45.79
CA SER A 15 -5.03 26.11 -44.76
C SER A 15 -4.33 27.45 -44.98
N GLN A 16 -4.46 28.38 -44.03
CA GLN A 16 -3.75 29.66 -44.06
C GLN A 16 -2.26 29.44 -43.80
N SER A 17 -1.48 29.26 -44.86
CA SER A 17 -0.10 29.76 -44.93
C SER A 17 0.42 29.61 -46.36
N ASN A 18 0.78 30.74 -46.98
CA ASN A 18 1.47 30.88 -48.27
C ASN A 18 0.64 30.71 -49.57
N ARG A 19 0.64 31.77 -50.40
CA ARG A 19 -0.15 31.95 -51.65
C ARG A 19 0.20 31.01 -52.82
N THR A 20 1.06 30.02 -52.62
CA THR A 20 1.65 29.19 -53.69
C THR A 20 1.26 27.71 -53.65
N GLU A 21 0.50 27.28 -52.62
CA GLU A 21 0.04 25.90 -52.49
C GLU A 21 -1.48 25.84 -52.33
N ILE A 22 -2.13 25.00 -53.14
CA ILE A 22 -3.57 24.73 -53.02
C ILE A 22 -3.72 23.25 -52.71
N THR A 23 -4.30 22.94 -51.55
CA THR A 23 -4.69 21.58 -51.18
C THR A 23 -6.20 21.45 -51.29
N PHE A 24 -6.68 20.50 -52.07
CA PHE A 24 -8.11 20.24 -52.21
C PHE A 24 -8.42 18.75 -52.21
N LEU A 25 -9.62 18.42 -51.75
CA LEU A 25 -10.16 17.06 -51.79
C LEU A 25 -10.81 16.82 -53.14
N GLY A 26 -10.16 16.03 -53.99
CA GLY A 26 -10.66 15.59 -55.28
C GLY A 26 -11.14 14.14 -55.20
N GLY A 27 -12.39 13.92 -54.81
CA GLY A 27 -12.93 12.57 -54.61
C GLY A 27 -12.21 11.82 -53.47
N GLN A 28 -11.63 10.65 -53.77
CA GLN A 28 -10.85 9.84 -52.81
C GLN A 28 -9.37 10.24 -52.67
N HIS A 29 -8.94 11.36 -53.25
CA HIS A 29 -7.53 11.79 -53.21
C HIS A 29 -7.40 13.19 -52.61
N VAL A 30 -6.40 13.36 -51.74
CA VAL A 30 -5.89 14.68 -51.34
C VAL A 30 -4.90 15.11 -52.40
N VAL A 31 -5.20 16.22 -53.06
CA VAL A 31 -4.34 16.76 -54.11
C VAL A 31 -3.72 18.04 -53.62
N ALA A 32 -2.39 18.09 -53.61
CA ALA A 32 -1.60 19.28 -53.32
C ALA A 32 -0.95 19.77 -54.62
N VAL A 33 -1.14 21.05 -54.92
CA VAL A 33 -0.55 21.70 -56.08
C VAL A 33 0.38 22.79 -55.60
N ALA A 34 1.67 22.65 -55.92
CA ALA A 34 2.69 23.64 -55.63
C ALA A 34 3.11 24.31 -56.93
N LYS A 35 2.95 25.64 -57.01
CA LYS A 35 3.31 26.41 -58.21
C LYS A 35 4.69 27.04 -58.02
N SER A 36 5.55 26.92 -59.04
CA SER A 36 6.84 27.60 -59.04
C SER A 36 6.64 29.11 -59.20
N SER A 37 7.32 29.91 -58.37
CA SER A 37 7.29 31.38 -58.46
C SER A 37 8.19 31.92 -59.59
N ARG A 38 9.12 31.09 -60.10
CA ARG A 38 10.16 31.49 -61.06
C ARG A 38 9.94 30.95 -62.47
N TYR A 39 9.21 29.84 -62.61
CA TYR A 39 8.96 29.18 -63.89
C TYR A 39 7.45 28.93 -64.08
N LEU A 40 6.98 28.88 -65.32
CA LEU A 40 5.58 28.58 -65.69
C LEU A 40 5.25 27.08 -65.53
N THR A 41 5.63 26.50 -64.39
CA THR A 41 5.43 25.08 -64.07
C THR A 41 4.76 24.93 -62.70
N ALA A 42 3.97 23.87 -62.57
CA ALA A 42 3.33 23.47 -61.32
C ALA A 42 3.56 21.97 -61.10
N ALA A 43 3.85 21.60 -59.86
CA ALA A 43 3.90 20.21 -59.44
C ALA A 43 2.56 19.84 -58.79
N VAL A 44 2.04 18.66 -59.13
CA VAL A 44 0.79 18.12 -58.58
C VAL A 44 1.11 16.79 -57.92
N ALA A 45 0.82 16.66 -56.63
CA ALA A 45 0.87 15.40 -55.91
C ALA A 45 -0.55 15.01 -55.51
N ALA A 46 -0.97 13.80 -55.83
CA ALA A 46 -2.27 13.25 -55.44
C ALA A 46 -2.05 11.99 -54.59
N VAL A 47 -2.53 12.01 -53.35
CA VAL A 47 -2.42 10.88 -52.40
C VAL A 47 -3.82 10.37 -52.08
N PRO A 48 -4.10 9.05 -52.17
CA PRO A 48 -5.39 8.50 -51.76
C PRO A 48 -5.66 8.76 -50.27
N VAL A 49 -6.85 9.25 -49.93
CA VAL A 49 -7.28 9.51 -48.54
C VAL A 49 -7.24 8.21 -47.70
N ASP A 50 -7.54 7.08 -48.34
CA ASP A 50 -7.51 5.76 -47.68
C ASP A 50 -6.09 5.33 -47.27
N TYR A 51 -5.05 5.86 -47.93
CA TYR A 51 -3.65 5.60 -47.60
C TYR A 51 -3.26 6.21 -46.24
N LEU A 52 -3.82 7.38 -45.90
CA LEU A 52 -3.60 8.04 -44.61
C LEU A 52 -4.32 7.30 -43.46
N SER A 53 -5.50 6.76 -43.73
CA SER A 53 -6.29 6.04 -42.72
C SER A 53 -5.82 4.61 -42.47
N SER A 54 -5.26 3.94 -43.47
CA SER A 54 -4.82 2.54 -43.37
C SER A 54 -3.58 2.40 -42.48
N ARG A 55 -2.59 3.30 -42.63
CA ARG A 55 -1.36 3.28 -41.82
C ARG A 55 -1.61 3.64 -40.36
N THR A 56 -2.53 4.56 -40.10
CA THR A 56 -2.92 4.96 -38.73
C THR A 56 -3.71 3.88 -38.02
N LYS A 57 -4.63 3.20 -38.71
CA LYS A 57 -5.37 2.04 -38.17
C LYS A 57 -4.47 0.88 -37.81
N GLU A 58 -3.47 0.58 -38.63
CA GLU A 58 -2.57 -0.54 -38.39
C GLU A 58 -1.63 -0.27 -37.20
N ALA A 59 -1.13 0.96 -37.08
CA ALA A 59 -0.40 1.41 -35.89
C ALA A 59 -1.29 1.38 -34.64
N ALA A 60 -2.53 1.88 -34.71
CA ALA A 60 -3.47 1.86 -33.60
C ALA A 60 -3.78 0.43 -33.13
N ARG A 61 -3.97 -0.52 -34.05
CA ARG A 61 -4.21 -1.93 -33.72
C ARG A 61 -3.09 -2.57 -32.91
N ARG A 62 -1.86 -2.05 -33.01
CA ARG A 62 -0.69 -2.53 -32.24
C ARG A 62 -0.48 -1.72 -30.96
N LEU A 63 -0.57 -0.39 -31.05
CA LEU A 63 -0.27 0.52 -29.93
C LEU A 63 -1.35 0.54 -28.85
N VAL A 64 -2.64 0.44 -29.23
CA VAL A 64 -3.75 0.45 -28.26
C VAL A 64 -3.66 -0.74 -27.29
N PRO A 65 -3.59 -2.01 -27.74
CA PRO A 65 -3.48 -3.12 -26.79
C PRO A 65 -2.17 -3.08 -26.00
N ALA A 66 -1.06 -2.68 -26.61
CA ALA A 66 0.21 -2.50 -25.89
C ALA A 66 0.09 -1.45 -24.77
N GLY A 67 -0.58 -0.33 -25.04
CA GLY A 67 -0.86 0.71 -24.05
C GLY A 67 -1.78 0.24 -22.93
N VAL A 68 -2.83 -0.54 -23.25
CA VAL A 68 -3.71 -1.14 -22.23
C VAL A 68 -2.93 -2.10 -21.34
N VAL A 69 -2.11 -2.98 -21.92
CA VAL A 69 -1.28 -3.93 -21.16
C VAL A 69 -0.29 -3.17 -20.27
N ALA A 70 0.43 -2.19 -20.81
CA ALA A 70 1.37 -1.37 -20.04
C ALA A 70 0.66 -0.62 -18.90
N GLY A 71 -0.53 -0.07 -19.15
CA GLY A 71 -1.35 0.60 -18.14
C GLY A 71 -1.82 -0.35 -17.03
N LEU A 72 -2.26 -1.56 -17.38
CA LEU A 72 -2.62 -2.59 -16.41
C LEU A 72 -1.41 -3.03 -15.57
N VAL A 73 -0.25 -3.26 -16.20
CA VAL A 73 1.00 -3.59 -15.49
C VAL A 73 1.39 -2.47 -14.54
N LEU A 74 1.35 -1.22 -14.98
CA LEU A 74 1.71 -0.08 -14.11
C LEU A 74 0.71 0.08 -12.95
N ALA A 75 -0.59 0.00 -13.22
CA ALA A 75 -1.62 0.09 -12.19
C ALA A 75 -1.50 -1.04 -11.16
N THR A 76 -1.31 -2.28 -11.62
CA THR A 76 -1.09 -3.43 -10.72
C THR A 76 0.19 -3.27 -9.91
N SER A 77 1.31 -2.89 -10.51
CA SER A 77 2.56 -2.62 -9.80
C SER A 77 2.40 -1.54 -8.72
N VAL A 78 1.73 -0.43 -9.03
CA VAL A 78 1.46 0.64 -8.05
C VAL A 78 0.56 0.12 -6.92
N LEU A 79 -0.50 -0.63 -7.23
CA LEU A 79 -1.38 -1.22 -6.21
C LEU A 79 -0.64 -2.24 -5.34
N LEU A 80 0.26 -3.04 -5.91
CA LEU A 80 1.09 -3.98 -5.16
C LEU A 80 2.08 -3.25 -4.25
N LEU A 81 2.77 -2.23 -4.75
CA LEU A 81 3.67 -1.39 -3.94
C LEU A 81 2.92 -0.66 -2.82
N ALA A 82 1.74 -0.11 -3.09
CA ALA A 82 0.90 0.55 -2.09
C ALA A 82 0.41 -0.44 -1.02
N ARG A 83 0.13 -1.70 -1.38
CA ARG A 83 -0.20 -2.77 -0.42
C ARG A 83 1.01 -3.21 0.42
N MET A 84 2.21 -3.20 -0.13
CA MET A 84 3.42 -3.41 0.66
C MET A 84 3.67 -2.26 1.65
N GLN A 85 3.22 -1.05 1.29
CA GLN A 85 3.23 0.13 2.15
C GLN A 85 2.00 0.27 3.06
N LEU A 86 1.26 -0.82 3.33
CA LEU A 86 0.25 -0.82 4.40
C LEU A 86 0.86 -0.16 5.64
N SER A 87 0.26 0.94 6.08
CA SER A 87 0.82 1.76 7.16
C SER A 87 1.14 0.85 8.34
N ILE A 88 2.33 1.00 8.94
CA ILE A 88 2.76 0.15 10.07
C ILE A 88 1.66 0.02 11.15
N PRO A 89 0.85 1.06 11.47
CA PRO A 89 -0.31 0.93 12.36
C PRO A 89 -1.37 -0.09 11.90
N SER A 90 -1.69 -0.11 10.59
CA SER A 90 -2.62 -1.07 10.02
C SER A 90 -2.06 -2.50 10.05
N ALA A 91 -0.75 -2.66 9.84
CA ALA A 91 -0.06 -3.93 9.96
C ALA A 91 -0.06 -4.44 11.41
N ILE A 92 0.15 -3.56 12.41
CA ILE A 92 0.07 -3.91 13.83
C ILE A 92 -1.35 -4.37 14.21
N ARG A 93 -2.39 -3.62 13.80
CA ARG A 93 -3.79 -4.04 14.02
C ARG A 93 -4.08 -5.41 13.39
N ALA A 94 -3.58 -5.65 12.18
CA ALA A 94 -3.73 -6.94 11.51
C ALA A 94 -2.98 -8.05 12.26
N GLY A 95 -1.75 -7.78 12.72
CA GLY A 95 -0.92 -8.71 13.48
C GLY A 95 -1.54 -9.11 14.82
N LEU A 96 -2.14 -8.14 15.54
CA LEU A 96 -2.90 -8.40 16.77
C LEU A 96 -4.06 -9.38 16.51
N LYS A 97 -4.82 -9.17 15.42
CA LYS A 97 -5.91 -10.07 15.01
C LYS A 97 -5.42 -11.45 14.55
N ARG A 98 -4.27 -11.50 13.88
CA ARG A 98 -3.65 -12.73 13.34
C ARG A 98 -2.84 -13.51 14.38
N ARG A 99 -2.77 -13.04 15.64
CA ARG A 99 -1.96 -13.64 16.71
C ARG A 99 -0.47 -13.75 16.34
N GLU A 100 0.06 -12.76 15.63
CA GLU A 100 1.46 -12.67 15.22
C GLU A 100 2.40 -12.19 16.35
N PHE A 101 1.83 -11.79 17.48
CA PHE A 101 2.55 -11.34 18.67
C PHE A 101 2.74 -12.49 19.66
N PHE A 102 3.95 -12.64 20.17
CA PHE A 102 4.34 -13.67 21.14
C PHE A 102 5.31 -13.11 22.18
N LEU A 103 5.53 -13.86 23.26
CA LEU A 103 6.41 -13.48 24.36
C LEU A 103 7.70 -14.31 24.37
N LEU A 104 8.80 -13.65 24.65
CA LEU A 104 10.03 -14.28 25.14
C LEU A 104 10.18 -13.96 26.63
N TYR A 105 10.78 -14.87 27.38
CA TYR A 105 10.95 -14.72 28.83
C TYR A 105 12.42 -14.63 29.19
N GLN A 106 12.83 -13.50 29.77
CA GLN A 106 14.18 -13.30 30.26
C GLN A 106 14.25 -13.62 31.77
N PRO A 107 15.07 -14.59 32.22
CA PRO A 107 15.14 -14.96 33.63
C PRO A 107 15.61 -13.80 34.53
N ILE A 108 14.96 -13.66 35.69
CA ILE A 108 15.36 -12.77 36.78
C ILE A 108 15.93 -13.64 37.90
N VAL A 109 17.18 -13.38 38.28
CA VAL A 109 17.95 -14.19 39.23
C VAL A 109 18.17 -13.41 40.52
N ASP A 110 17.89 -14.04 41.67
CA ASP A 110 18.26 -13.49 42.97
C ASP A 110 19.78 -13.57 43.14
N LEU A 111 20.42 -12.44 43.42
CA LEU A 111 21.88 -12.35 43.47
C LEU A 111 22.49 -13.00 44.73
N GLN A 112 21.71 -13.19 45.79
CA GLN A 112 22.19 -13.82 47.02
C GLN A 112 22.09 -15.34 46.93
N THR A 113 20.98 -15.86 46.40
CA THR A 113 20.72 -17.31 46.32
C THR A 113 21.15 -17.93 45.00
N GLY A 114 21.27 -17.13 43.93
CA GLY A 114 21.52 -17.60 42.57
C GLY A 114 20.30 -18.27 41.92
N GLU A 115 19.14 -18.25 42.57
CA GLU A 115 17.93 -18.91 42.08
C GLU A 115 17.16 -18.00 41.11
N VAL A 116 16.49 -18.59 40.12
CA VAL A 116 15.58 -17.86 39.24
C VAL A 116 14.28 -17.58 40.00
N VAL A 117 14.06 -16.32 40.34
CA VAL A 117 12.90 -15.86 41.11
C VAL A 117 11.78 -15.30 40.24
N GLY A 118 12.04 -15.10 38.96
CA GLY A 118 11.04 -14.58 38.03
C GLY A 118 11.50 -14.57 36.58
N ALA A 119 10.68 -13.99 35.72
CA ALA A 119 11.06 -13.68 34.36
C ALA A 119 10.40 -12.39 33.85
N GLU A 120 11.12 -11.65 33.02
CA GLU A 120 10.58 -10.51 32.28
C GLU A 120 9.97 -10.98 30.96
N ALA A 121 8.70 -10.64 30.74
CA ALA A 121 7.97 -10.93 29.51
C ALA A 121 8.24 -9.85 28.46
N LEU A 122 8.90 -10.26 27.38
CA LEU A 122 9.33 -9.39 26.28
C LEU A 122 8.51 -9.69 25.04
N ILE A 123 7.69 -8.73 24.63
CA ILE A 123 6.86 -8.83 23.43
C ILE A 123 7.71 -8.85 22.15
N ARG A 124 7.34 -9.72 21.22
CA ARG A 124 7.93 -9.85 19.88
C ARG A 124 6.81 -9.97 18.86
N TRP A 125 7.08 -9.47 17.65
CA TRP A 125 6.16 -9.57 16.53
C TRP A 125 6.81 -10.36 15.40
N GLN A 126 6.22 -11.48 15.02
CA GLN A 126 6.62 -12.25 13.85
C GLN A 126 5.61 -12.04 12.73
N ARG A 127 6.01 -11.31 11.70
CA ARG A 127 5.14 -11.04 10.54
C ARG A 127 4.98 -12.30 9.69
N SER A 128 3.92 -12.34 8.89
CA SER A 128 3.57 -13.48 8.03
C SER A 128 4.71 -13.94 7.09
N GLU A 129 5.68 -13.07 6.78
CA GLU A 129 6.83 -13.35 5.90
C GLU A 129 8.05 -13.93 6.67
N GLY A 130 7.91 -14.21 7.97
CA GLY A 130 8.99 -14.72 8.83
C GLY A 130 9.91 -13.64 9.41
N GLU A 131 9.67 -12.38 9.04
CA GLU A 131 10.38 -11.21 9.59
C GLU A 131 10.06 -11.03 11.09
N LEU A 132 11.12 -11.00 11.90
CA LEU A 132 11.02 -10.69 13.33
C LEU A 132 11.19 -9.18 13.52
N VAL A 133 10.16 -8.54 14.07
CA VAL A 133 10.14 -7.11 14.39
C VAL A 133 10.26 -6.94 15.89
N GLY A 134 11.31 -6.23 16.32
CA GLY A 134 11.55 -5.89 17.72
C GLY A 134 10.63 -4.78 18.23
N PRO A 135 10.41 -4.71 19.55
CA PRO A 135 9.53 -3.71 20.18
C PRO A 135 9.93 -2.26 19.86
N GLU A 136 11.23 -1.98 19.71
CA GLU A 136 11.75 -0.66 19.35
C GLU A 136 11.16 -0.09 18.04
N MET A 137 10.72 -0.94 17.13
CA MET A 137 10.15 -0.53 15.84
C MET A 137 8.65 -0.25 15.92
N PHE A 138 7.89 -0.97 16.76
CA PHE A 138 6.43 -0.85 16.79
C PHE A 138 5.87 -0.14 18.04
N ILE A 139 6.58 -0.15 19.18
CA ILE A 139 6.14 0.52 20.41
C ILE A 139 5.90 2.02 20.20
N PRO A 140 6.83 2.81 19.59
CA PRO A 140 6.63 4.24 19.36
C PRO A 140 5.45 4.56 18.43
N ILE A 141 4.98 3.57 17.67
CA ILE A 141 3.89 3.70 16.72
C ILE A 141 2.55 3.43 17.42
N VAL A 142 2.45 2.33 18.19
CA VAL A 142 1.23 2.01 18.93
C VAL A 142 0.90 3.03 20.01
N GLU A 143 1.92 3.68 20.60
CA GLU A 143 1.74 4.76 21.58
C GLU A 143 1.04 5.98 20.98
N LYS A 144 1.20 6.24 19.67
CA LYS A 144 0.62 7.40 18.98
C LYS A 144 -0.79 7.15 18.45
N ASP A 145 -1.14 5.89 18.16
CA ASP A 145 -2.37 5.50 17.46
C ASP A 145 -3.45 4.90 18.38
N GLU A 146 -3.33 5.07 19.71
CA GLU A 146 -4.22 4.49 20.75
C GLU A 146 -4.28 2.95 20.76
N LEU A 147 -3.42 2.29 19.97
CA LEU A 147 -3.32 0.83 19.88
C LEU A 147 -2.62 0.21 21.07
N ILE A 148 -2.01 1.03 21.91
CA ILE A 148 -1.20 0.58 23.02
C ILE A 148 -2.01 -0.22 24.05
N LEU A 149 -3.25 0.21 24.35
CA LEU A 149 -4.13 -0.52 25.28
C LEU A 149 -4.52 -1.91 24.73
N GLU A 150 -4.74 -2.03 23.41
CA GLU A 150 -5.01 -3.32 22.77
C GLU A 150 -3.79 -4.25 22.82
N LEU A 151 -2.59 -3.71 22.56
CA LEU A 151 -1.34 -4.46 22.67
C LEU A 151 -1.10 -4.92 24.11
N THR A 152 -1.28 -4.03 25.09
CA THR A 152 -1.12 -4.34 26.51
C THR A 152 -2.11 -5.43 26.95
N ARG A 153 -3.39 -5.34 26.55
CA ARG A 153 -4.35 -6.43 26.77
C ARG A 153 -3.82 -7.75 26.21
N ARG A 154 -3.31 -7.74 24.97
CA ARG A 154 -2.79 -8.93 24.31
C ARG A 154 -1.59 -9.53 25.05
N VAL A 155 -0.68 -8.69 25.56
CA VAL A 155 0.46 -9.13 26.37
C VAL A 155 -0.01 -9.85 27.64
N PHE A 156 -0.97 -9.29 28.37
CA PHE A 156 -1.51 -9.94 29.56
C PHE A 156 -2.22 -11.25 29.26
N GLU A 157 -3.00 -11.32 28.17
CA GLU A 157 -3.61 -12.57 27.72
C GLU A 157 -2.57 -13.65 27.45
N LEU A 158 -1.45 -13.30 26.80
CA LEU A 158 -0.34 -14.20 26.53
C LEU A 158 0.34 -14.65 27.82
N VAL A 159 0.64 -13.73 28.75
CA VAL A 159 1.22 -14.10 30.05
C VAL A 159 0.30 -15.07 30.80
N ALA A 160 -1.00 -14.79 30.86
CA ALA A 160 -1.97 -15.67 31.51
C ALA A 160 -2.06 -17.05 30.87
N HIS A 161 -1.96 -17.11 29.55
CA HIS A 161 -1.94 -18.36 28.78
C HIS A 161 -0.65 -19.15 29.03
N ASP A 162 0.51 -18.50 28.92
CA ASP A 162 1.82 -19.15 28.92
C ASP A 162 2.25 -19.58 30.33
N THR A 163 1.84 -18.84 31.37
CA THR A 163 2.39 -18.99 32.73
C THR A 163 1.37 -19.30 33.82
N GLY A 164 0.06 -19.28 33.51
CA GLY A 164 -0.99 -19.33 34.52
C GLY A 164 -0.89 -20.50 35.50
N ASP A 165 -0.70 -21.73 35.00
CA ASP A 165 -0.59 -22.92 35.85
C ASP A 165 0.80 -23.09 36.49
N PHE A 166 1.82 -22.45 35.92
CA PHE A 166 3.15 -22.40 36.51
C PHE A 166 3.15 -21.50 37.75
N LEU A 167 2.61 -20.28 37.65
CA LEU A 167 2.55 -19.32 38.75
C LEU A 167 1.68 -19.81 39.92
N LYS A 168 0.61 -20.57 39.65
CA LYS A 168 -0.19 -21.22 40.71
C LYS A 168 0.62 -22.24 41.51
N ARG A 169 1.56 -22.95 40.88
CA ARG A 169 2.42 -23.96 41.53
C ARG A 169 3.66 -23.35 42.16
N HIS A 170 4.09 -22.18 41.69
CA HIS A 170 5.28 -21.47 42.14
C HIS A 170 4.91 -20.07 42.64
N PRO A 171 4.26 -19.93 43.80
CA PRO A 171 3.77 -18.64 44.31
C PRO A 171 4.87 -17.62 44.63
N GLY A 172 6.14 -18.05 44.74
CA GLY A 172 7.30 -17.17 44.87
C GLY A 172 7.88 -16.69 43.54
N PHE A 173 7.41 -17.23 42.41
CA PHE A 173 7.86 -16.84 41.08
C PHE A 173 6.98 -15.71 40.53
N HIS A 174 7.59 -14.70 39.90
CA HIS A 174 6.86 -13.57 39.33
C HIS A 174 7.16 -13.36 37.85
N ILE A 175 6.18 -12.82 37.11
CA ILE A 175 6.37 -12.36 35.74
C ILE A 175 6.32 -10.84 35.73
N ALA A 176 7.42 -10.20 35.33
CA ALA A 176 7.47 -8.77 35.08
C ALA A 176 6.96 -8.47 33.66
N VAL A 177 6.11 -7.46 33.52
CA VAL A 177 5.56 -7.02 32.23
C VAL A 177 5.86 -5.53 32.07
N ASN A 178 6.46 -5.15 30.94
CA ASN A 178 6.70 -3.75 30.64
C ASN A 178 5.40 -3.05 30.23
N LEU A 179 5.08 -1.96 30.94
CA LEU A 179 3.95 -1.10 30.64
C LEU A 179 4.45 0.26 30.14
N PRO A 180 4.01 0.70 28.95
CA PRO A 180 4.29 2.04 28.47
C PRO A 180 3.60 3.10 29.31
N ALA A 181 4.22 4.27 29.42
CA ALA A 181 3.73 5.36 30.26
C ALA A 181 2.32 5.84 29.87
N ALA A 182 1.99 5.77 28.58
CA ALA A 182 0.66 6.14 28.07
C ALA A 182 -0.47 5.32 28.71
N ASP A 183 -0.24 4.03 28.98
CA ASP A 183 -1.24 3.16 29.61
C ASP A 183 -1.46 3.51 31.09
N LEU A 184 -0.44 3.96 31.80
CA LEU A 184 -0.54 4.31 33.22
C LEU A 184 -1.50 5.47 33.49
N HIS A 185 -1.71 6.34 32.49
CA HIS A 185 -2.66 7.43 32.57
C HIS A 185 -4.07 7.04 32.09
N SER A 186 -4.25 5.85 31.52
CA SER A 186 -5.55 5.39 31.03
C SER A 186 -6.42 4.87 32.19
N PRO A 187 -7.58 5.51 32.48
CA PRO A 187 -8.51 4.99 33.48
C PRO A 187 -9.11 3.63 33.08
N GLN A 188 -9.04 3.25 31.81
CA GLN A 188 -9.53 1.97 31.28
C GLN A 188 -8.53 0.82 31.46
N LEU A 189 -7.28 1.09 31.82
CA LEU A 189 -6.25 0.06 31.98
C LEU A 189 -6.66 -0.96 33.04
N ALA A 190 -7.00 -0.51 34.26
CA ALA A 190 -7.36 -1.40 35.35
C ALA A 190 -8.56 -2.30 35.00
N ALA A 191 -9.62 -1.72 34.44
CA ALA A 191 -10.80 -2.46 34.01
C ALA A 191 -10.49 -3.49 32.90
N THR A 192 -9.53 -3.17 32.02
CA THR A 192 -9.09 -4.07 30.96
C THR A 192 -8.26 -5.24 31.49
N LEU A 193 -7.44 -5.01 32.52
CA LEU A 193 -6.52 -6.01 33.06
C LEU A 193 -7.16 -6.90 34.12
N ASP A 194 -8.19 -6.43 34.83
CA ASP A 194 -8.87 -7.16 35.91
C ASP A 194 -9.25 -8.61 35.55
N PRO A 195 -9.90 -8.89 34.39
CA PRO A 195 -10.23 -10.27 34.01
C PRO A 195 -9.00 -11.17 33.80
N CYS A 196 -7.86 -10.58 33.43
CA CYS A 196 -6.62 -11.31 33.22
C CYS A 196 -5.90 -11.57 34.55
N LEU A 197 -5.86 -10.58 35.43
CA LEU A 197 -5.28 -10.69 36.77
C LEU A 197 -6.02 -11.73 37.62
N GLN A 198 -7.35 -11.79 37.55
CA GLN A 198 -8.14 -12.80 38.26
C GLN A 198 -7.81 -14.24 37.85
N ARG A 199 -7.43 -14.46 36.58
CA ARG A 199 -7.01 -15.78 36.08
C ARG A 199 -5.61 -16.18 36.55
N LEU A 200 -4.73 -15.19 36.73
CA LEU A 200 -3.34 -15.38 37.15
C LEU A 200 -3.20 -15.59 38.66
N ALA A 201 -3.97 -14.85 39.45
CA ALA A 201 -4.02 -15.03 40.90
C ALA A 201 -5.42 -14.63 41.40
N PRO A 202 -6.24 -15.57 41.91
CA PRO A 202 -7.46 -15.17 42.60
C PRO A 202 -7.06 -14.33 43.80
N ARG A 203 -7.49 -13.06 43.83
CA ARG A 203 -7.20 -12.11 44.92
C ARG A 203 -7.50 -12.80 46.26
N ARG A 204 -6.47 -13.11 47.06
CA ARG A 204 -6.65 -13.24 48.52
C ARG A 204 -6.90 -11.83 49.03
N ALA A 205 -8.16 -11.42 49.01
CA ALA A 205 -8.59 -10.16 49.58
C ALA A 205 -8.45 -10.24 51.11
N THR A 206 -7.35 -9.72 51.65
CA THR A 206 -7.30 -9.25 53.04
C THR A 206 -7.31 -7.73 52.99
N TRP A 207 -8.52 -7.15 53.02
CA TRP A 207 -8.69 -5.73 53.32
C TRP A 207 -8.51 -5.55 54.84
N SER A 208 -7.46 -4.82 55.24
CA SER A 208 -7.31 -4.32 56.61
C SER A 208 -7.53 -2.82 56.56
N SER A 209 -8.75 -2.37 56.89
CA SER A 209 -9.01 -0.97 57.22
C SER A 209 -8.54 -0.69 58.65
N LYS A 210 -7.75 0.37 58.83
CA LYS A 210 -7.76 1.16 60.05
C LYS A 210 -8.34 2.52 59.72
#